data_AF-A0AAU4DGQ1-F1
#
_entry.id   AF-A0AAU4DGQ1-F1
#
_cell.length_a   1.000
_cell.length_b   1.000
_cell.length_c   1.000
_cell.angle_alpha   90.00
_cell.angle_beta   90.00
_cell.angle_gamma   90.00
#
_symmetry.space_group_name_H-M   'P 1'
#
loop_
_entity.id
_entity.type
_entity.pdbx_description
1 polymer ?
#
loop_
_entity_poly.entity_id
_entity_poly.type
_entity_poly.pdbx_seq_one_letter_code
_entity_poly.pdbx_strand_id
1 'polypeptide(L)'
;MTSSSADDLSREAGELFDSGRRRIFDDVGQRRLHYHLLRLAAAGVGSDEVDDLRELGRLAFADLDVTAQAKRIRERPGAGALAVAIAGVVERADGEAPRSRVMLGAVLGAYAVLGGTVAQNRIPREEIPGAAALGAVGGALVASTLPVVLDGIDRVGLPDYLGPAG
;
A
#
# COMPACT_ATOMS: atom_id res chain seq x y z
N MET A 1 16.55 -26.62 18.07
CA MET A 1 16.22 -25.32 18.69
C MET A 1 15.96 -24.27 17.60
N THR A 2 14.83 -24.37 16.88
CA THR A 2 14.47 -23.48 15.75
C THR A 2 13.08 -22.84 15.91
N SER A 3 12.34 -23.14 16.98
CA SER A 3 10.98 -22.58 17.16
C SER A 3 10.97 -21.09 17.53
N SER A 4 12.01 -20.59 18.21
CA SER A 4 12.07 -19.18 18.66
C SER A 4 11.97 -18.17 17.50
N SER A 5 12.60 -18.42 16.35
CA SER A 5 12.61 -17.45 15.25
C SER A 5 11.25 -17.33 14.56
N ALA A 6 10.51 -18.43 14.41
CA ALA A 6 9.20 -18.41 13.74
C ALA A 6 8.12 -17.80 14.65
N ASP A 7 8.17 -18.11 15.96
CA ASP A 7 7.27 -17.56 16.95
C ASP A 7 7.47 -16.04 17.12
N ASP A 8 8.72 -15.56 17.08
CA ASP A 8 9.03 -14.14 17.15
C ASP A 8 8.60 -13.38 15.89
N LEU A 9 8.84 -13.94 14.69
CA LEU A 9 8.35 -13.36 13.43
C LEU A 9 6.81 -13.32 13.37
N SER A 10 6.13 -14.38 13.84
CA SER A 10 4.67 -14.42 13.88
C SER A 10 4.09 -13.37 14.83
N ARG A 11 4.74 -13.15 15.98
CA ARG A 11 4.32 -12.12 16.95
C ARG A 11 4.49 -10.72 16.36
N GLU A 12 5.65 -10.46 15.76
CA GLU A 12 5.97 -9.18 15.10
C GLU A 12 5.00 -8.87 13.95
N ALA A 13 4.71 -9.86 13.10
CA ALA A 13 3.72 -9.71 12.04
C ALA A 13 2.32 -9.38 12.59
N GLY A 14 1.92 -9.99 13.71
CA GLY A 14 0.67 -9.71 14.40
C GLY A 14 0.59 -8.27 14.93
N GLU A 15 1.67 -7.77 15.55
CA GLU A 15 1.75 -6.39 16.05
C GLU A 15 1.69 -5.35 14.92
N LEU A 16 2.42 -5.59 13.83
CA LEU A 16 2.38 -4.74 12.63
C LEU A 16 0.98 -4.72 12.02
N PHE A 17 0.33 -5.88 11.93
CA PHE A 17 -1.03 -6.00 11.44
C PHE A 17 -2.01 -5.23 12.32
N ASP A 18 -2.02 -5.46 13.63
CA ASP A 18 -3.00 -4.83 14.53
C ASP A 18 -2.85 -3.31 14.59
N SER A 19 -1.62 -2.84 14.62
CA SER A 19 -1.33 -1.43 14.76
C SER A 19 -1.50 -0.70 13.41
N GLY A 20 -1.14 -1.31 12.28
CA GLY A 20 -1.52 -0.83 10.95
C GLY A 20 -3.04 -0.75 10.81
N ARG A 21 -3.76 -1.82 11.14
CA ARG A 21 -5.22 -1.91 11.11
C ARG A 21 -5.87 -0.82 11.96
N ARG A 22 -5.41 -0.58 13.19
CA ARG A 22 -5.96 0.47 14.07
C ARG A 22 -5.88 1.86 13.42
N ARG A 23 -4.72 2.21 12.85
CA ARG A 23 -4.55 3.50 12.15
C ARG A 23 -5.45 3.62 10.93
N ILE A 24 -5.64 2.54 10.17
CA ILE A 24 -6.59 2.50 9.05
C ILE A 24 -7.99 2.83 9.58
N PHE A 25 -8.45 2.19 10.66
CA PHE A 25 -9.76 2.45 11.24
C PHE A 25 -9.91 3.88 11.77
N ASP A 26 -8.89 4.42 12.44
CA ASP A 26 -8.87 5.82 12.92
C ASP A 26 -9.07 6.80 11.75
N ASP A 27 -8.41 6.56 10.61
CA ASP A 27 -8.49 7.44 9.44
C ASP A 27 -9.74 7.21 8.59
N VAL A 28 -10.23 5.97 8.49
CA VAL A 28 -11.52 5.66 7.83
C VAL A 28 -12.66 6.40 8.54
N GLY A 29 -12.57 6.57 9.85
CA GLY A 29 -13.48 7.42 10.63
C GLY A 29 -13.59 8.85 10.11
N GLN A 30 -12.54 9.37 9.47
CA GLN A 30 -12.47 10.72 8.90
C GLN A 30 -12.97 10.82 7.45
N ARG A 31 -13.30 9.68 6.81
CA ARG A 31 -13.97 9.57 5.49
C ARG A 31 -13.30 10.33 4.34
N ARG A 32 -11.98 10.59 4.38
CA ARG A 32 -11.28 11.31 3.30
C ARG A 32 -9.88 10.76 3.06
N LEU A 33 -9.56 10.52 1.78
CA LEU A 33 -8.21 10.14 1.30
C LEU A 33 -7.11 11.08 1.83
N HIS A 34 -7.42 12.36 1.99
CA HIS A 34 -6.49 13.35 2.52
C HIS A 34 -5.88 12.96 3.88
N TYR A 35 -6.68 12.42 4.81
CA TYR A 35 -6.15 11.98 6.11
C TYR A 35 -5.25 10.77 5.97
N HIS A 36 -5.55 9.90 4.99
CA HIS A 36 -4.68 8.79 4.72
C HIS A 36 -3.30 9.23 4.21
N LEU A 37 -3.29 10.22 3.33
CA LEU A 37 -2.06 10.78 2.77
C LEU A 37 -1.26 11.59 3.81
N LEU A 38 -1.93 12.36 4.68
CA LEU A 38 -1.24 13.08 5.76
C LEU A 38 -0.46 12.15 6.69
N ARG A 39 -0.95 10.94 6.94
CA ARG A 39 -0.25 9.98 7.78
C ARG A 39 1.06 9.51 7.16
N LEU A 40 1.18 9.53 5.83
CA LEU A 40 2.41 9.20 5.12
C LEU A 40 3.53 10.24 5.34
N ALA A 41 3.24 11.38 5.95
CA ALA A 41 4.29 12.30 6.43
C ALA A 41 5.25 11.60 7.41
N ALA A 42 4.78 10.62 8.18
CA ALA A 42 5.64 9.79 9.02
C ALA A 42 6.63 8.92 8.22
N ALA A 43 6.39 8.70 6.92
CA ALA A 43 7.26 8.02 5.98
C ALA A 43 8.05 8.98 5.08
N GLY A 44 8.04 10.28 5.37
CA GLY A 44 8.76 11.30 4.60
C GLY A 44 7.99 11.91 3.43
N VAL A 45 6.67 11.72 3.34
CA VAL A 45 5.84 12.40 2.34
C VAL A 45 5.61 13.86 2.74
N GLY A 46 6.09 14.79 1.92
CA GLY A 46 5.93 16.23 2.13
C GLY A 46 4.51 16.75 1.85
N SER A 47 4.20 17.98 2.27
CA SER A 47 2.90 18.63 2.00
C SER A 47 2.57 18.71 0.52
N ASP A 48 3.56 19.10 -0.29
CA ASP A 48 3.39 19.25 -1.74
C ASP A 48 3.09 17.88 -2.39
N GLU A 49 3.66 16.81 -1.84
CA GLU A 49 3.41 15.44 -2.29
C GLU A 49 2.04 14.93 -1.88
N VAL A 50 1.54 15.36 -0.72
CA VAL A 50 0.17 15.04 -0.31
C VAL A 50 -0.82 15.62 -1.31
N ASP A 51 -0.61 16.85 -1.77
CA ASP A 51 -1.49 17.47 -2.78
C ASP A 51 -1.39 16.77 -4.14
N ASP A 52 -0.17 16.44 -4.57
CA ASP A 52 0.04 15.70 -5.82
C ASP A 52 -0.59 14.30 -5.80
N LEU A 53 -0.41 13.55 -4.69
CA LEU A 53 -0.98 12.22 -4.49
C LEU A 53 -2.50 12.27 -4.33
N ARG A 54 -3.03 13.36 -3.75
CA ARG A 54 -4.47 13.58 -3.67
C ARG A 54 -5.07 13.78 -5.06
N GLU A 55 -4.43 14.56 -5.92
CA GLU A 55 -4.89 14.73 -7.29
C GLU A 55 -4.79 13.42 -8.08
N LEU A 56 -3.68 12.69 -7.92
CA LEU A 56 -3.54 11.35 -8.50
C LEU A 56 -4.68 10.42 -8.04
N GLY A 57 -5.00 10.43 -6.75
CA GLY A 57 -6.12 9.68 -6.19
C GLY A 57 -7.46 10.12 -6.77
N ARG A 58 -7.70 11.43 -6.92
CA ARG A 58 -8.93 11.94 -7.54
C ARG A 58 -9.11 11.40 -8.95
N LEU A 59 -8.05 11.42 -9.77
CA LEU A 59 -8.06 10.88 -11.13
C LEU A 59 -8.30 9.35 -11.13
N ALA A 60 -7.60 8.61 -10.28
CA ALA A 60 -7.74 7.16 -10.15
C ALA A 60 -9.16 6.73 -9.72
N PHE A 61 -9.80 7.49 -8.83
CA PHE A 61 -11.18 7.24 -8.38
C PHE A 61 -12.24 7.65 -9.40
N ALA A 62 -11.93 8.62 -10.26
CA ALA A 62 -12.79 9.01 -11.37
C ALA A 62 -12.56 8.16 -12.64
N ASP A 63 -11.69 7.15 -12.56
CA ASP A 63 -11.22 6.34 -13.70
C ASP A 63 -10.73 7.17 -14.90
N LEU A 64 -10.04 8.28 -14.60
CA LEU A 64 -9.43 9.17 -15.58
C LEU A 64 -7.97 8.79 -15.83
N ASP A 65 -7.41 9.31 -16.92
CA ASP A 65 -5.98 9.16 -17.21
C ASP A 65 -5.13 9.82 -16.11
N VAL A 66 -4.24 9.02 -15.53
CA VAL A 66 -3.33 9.40 -14.45
C VAL A 66 -1.92 9.73 -14.94
N THR A 67 -1.60 9.46 -16.21
CA THR A 67 -0.24 9.47 -16.76
C THR A 67 0.46 10.81 -16.52
N ALA A 68 -0.20 11.93 -16.84
CA ALA A 68 0.38 13.25 -16.67
C ALA A 68 0.66 13.59 -15.19
N GLN A 69 -0.22 13.18 -14.28
CA GLN A 69 -0.05 13.44 -12.86
C GLN A 69 1.03 12.55 -12.24
N ALA A 70 1.06 11.26 -12.59
CA ALA A 70 2.10 10.34 -12.16
C ALA A 70 3.48 10.78 -12.67
N LYS A 71 3.57 11.22 -13.93
CA LYS A 71 4.78 11.81 -14.49
C LYS A 71 5.24 13.04 -13.69
N ARG A 72 4.32 13.97 -13.39
CA ARG A 72 4.62 15.15 -12.57
C ARG A 72 5.24 14.79 -11.22
N ILE A 73 4.66 13.83 -10.50
CA ILE A 73 5.20 13.37 -9.21
C ILE A 73 6.62 12.84 -9.35
N ARG A 74 6.87 11.99 -10.36
CA ARG A 74 8.18 11.35 -10.56
C ARG A 74 9.27 12.32 -10.98
N GLU A 75 8.92 13.33 -11.77
CA GLU A 75 9.88 14.30 -12.32
C GLU A 75 10.06 15.52 -11.42
N ARG A 76 9.27 15.65 -10.36
CA ARG A 76 9.36 16.78 -9.42
C ARG A 76 10.73 16.73 -8.69
N PRO A 77 11.52 17.82 -8.73
CA PRO A 77 12.76 17.89 -7.98
C PRO A 77 12.52 17.64 -6.48
N GLY A 78 13.26 16.69 -5.91
CA GLY A 78 13.12 16.33 -4.50
C GLY A 78 11.88 15.48 -4.17
N ALA A 79 11.26 14.83 -5.16
CA ALA A 79 10.22 13.84 -4.88
C ALA A 79 10.75 12.68 -4.02
N GLY A 80 10.04 12.40 -2.94
CA GLY A 80 10.29 11.31 -2.01
C GLY A 80 9.96 9.96 -2.63
N ALA A 81 10.74 8.95 -2.24
CA ALA A 81 10.64 7.60 -2.80
C ALA A 81 9.23 6.98 -2.68
N LEU A 82 8.52 7.26 -1.58
CA LEU A 82 7.16 6.74 -1.37
C LEU A 82 6.15 7.37 -2.35
N ALA A 83 6.19 8.68 -2.56
CA ALA A 83 5.29 9.35 -3.51
C ALA A 83 5.54 8.86 -4.94
N VAL A 84 6.81 8.71 -5.32
CA VAL A 84 7.25 8.14 -6.60
C VAL A 84 6.75 6.71 -6.77
N ALA A 85 6.86 5.87 -5.74
CA ALA A 85 6.41 4.48 -5.79
C ALA A 85 4.89 4.38 -5.98
N ILE A 86 4.10 5.13 -5.19
CA ILE A 86 2.63 5.16 -5.32
C ILE A 86 2.23 5.63 -6.72
N ALA A 87 2.82 6.71 -7.22
CA ALA A 87 2.57 7.20 -8.58
C ALA A 87 2.89 6.14 -9.65
N GLY A 88 4.04 5.47 -9.52
CA GLY A 88 4.50 4.48 -10.47
C GLY A 88 3.65 3.21 -10.53
N VAL A 89 3.06 2.76 -9.42
CA VAL A 89 2.16 1.59 -9.42
C VAL A 89 0.76 1.96 -9.92
N VAL A 90 0.26 3.15 -9.59
CA VAL A 90 -1.07 3.60 -10.03
C VAL A 90 -1.10 3.85 -11.54
N GLU A 91 -0.03 4.40 -12.10
CA GLU A 91 0.11 4.59 -13.55
C GLU A 91 0.13 3.25 -14.31
N ARG A 92 0.79 2.23 -13.76
CA ARG A 92 0.92 0.91 -14.39
C ARG A 92 -0.34 0.05 -14.30
N ALA A 93 -1.31 0.42 -13.48
CA ALA A 93 -2.55 -0.33 -13.34
C ALA A 93 -3.33 -0.33 -14.67
N ASP A 94 -3.45 -1.52 -15.26
CA ASP A 94 -3.90 -1.78 -16.62
C ASP A 94 -5.22 -2.55 -16.65
N GLY A 95 -6.30 -1.93 -16.18
CA GLY A 95 -7.67 -2.36 -16.45
C GLY A 95 -8.15 -3.66 -15.77
N GLU A 96 -7.25 -4.58 -15.42
CA GLU A 96 -7.57 -5.82 -14.68
C GLU A 96 -8.05 -5.51 -13.25
N ALA A 97 -7.53 -4.43 -12.68
CA ALA A 97 -7.98 -3.88 -11.42
C ALA A 97 -8.34 -2.40 -11.58
N PRO A 98 -9.44 -1.94 -10.94
CA PRO A 98 -9.74 -0.52 -10.85
C PRO A 98 -8.55 0.25 -10.23
N ARG A 99 -8.09 1.31 -10.90
CA ARG A 99 -6.95 2.13 -10.41
C ARG A 99 -7.17 2.67 -9.01
N SER A 100 -8.42 2.94 -8.65
CA SER A 100 -8.82 3.33 -7.29
C SER A 100 -8.45 2.30 -6.23
N ARG A 101 -8.58 0.99 -6.53
CA ARG A 101 -8.17 -0.10 -5.63
C ARG A 101 -6.66 -0.17 -5.54
N VAL A 102 -5.95 -0.02 -6.65
CA VAL A 102 -4.48 0.02 -6.66
C VAL A 102 -3.96 1.17 -5.81
N MET A 103 -4.52 2.37 -5.98
CA MET A 103 -4.19 3.56 -5.18
C MET A 103 -4.46 3.32 -3.69
N LEU A 104 -5.65 2.81 -3.34
CA LEU A 104 -5.98 2.54 -1.94
C LEU A 104 -5.07 1.47 -1.35
N GLY A 105 -4.85 0.37 -2.07
CA GLY A 105 -3.91 -0.68 -1.69
C GLY A 105 -2.51 -0.15 -1.44
N ALA A 106 -2.03 0.75 -2.30
CA ALA A 106 -0.72 1.38 -2.13
C ALA A 106 -0.63 2.20 -0.84
N VAL A 107 -1.61 3.06 -0.59
CA VAL A 107 -1.65 3.91 0.61
C VAL A 107 -1.76 3.06 1.89
N LEU A 108 -2.65 2.06 1.89
CA LEU A 108 -2.84 1.18 3.05
C LEU A 108 -1.67 0.20 3.25
N GLY A 109 -1.02 -0.23 2.18
CA GLY A 109 0.18 -1.05 2.25
C GLY A 109 1.35 -0.33 2.93
N ALA A 110 1.52 0.96 2.62
CA ALA A 110 2.50 1.81 3.31
C ALA A 110 2.23 1.90 4.83
N TYR A 111 0.97 1.79 5.26
CA TYR A 111 0.62 1.82 6.67
C TYR A 111 1.13 0.60 7.43
N ALA A 112 1.36 -0.55 6.79
CA ALA A 112 1.90 -1.72 7.49
C ALA A 112 3.29 -1.42 8.06
N VAL A 113 4.08 -0.60 7.36
CA VAL A 113 5.43 -0.19 7.79
C VAL A 113 5.37 0.92 8.83
N LEU A 114 4.42 1.85 8.68
CA LEU A 114 4.10 2.83 9.72
C LEU A 114 3.40 2.20 10.93
N GLY A 115 2.96 0.96 10.75
CA GLY A 115 2.11 0.11 11.57
C GLY A 115 2.80 -0.28 12.85
N GLY A 116 4.10 -0.55 12.81
CA GLY A 116 4.85 -0.65 14.03
C GLY A 116 4.59 0.60 14.87
N THR A 117 4.28 0.43 16.15
CA THR A 117 4.94 1.35 17.09
C THR A 117 6.42 1.43 16.67
N VAL A 118 7.14 2.44 17.11
CA VAL A 118 8.59 2.29 17.20
C VAL A 118 8.87 1.21 18.28
N ALA A 119 8.33 0.00 18.10
CA ALA A 119 8.54 -1.21 18.83
C ALA A 119 9.91 -1.69 18.38
N GLN A 120 10.89 -1.01 18.97
CA GLN A 120 12.18 -1.59 19.32
C GLN A 120 13.05 -1.94 18.10
N ASN A 121 13.66 -0.90 17.52
CA ASN A 121 15.05 -0.91 17.04
C ASN A 121 15.43 -1.68 15.76
N ARG A 122 14.53 -2.07 14.84
CA ARG A 122 14.97 -2.84 13.65
C ARG A 122 15.04 -2.10 12.32
N ILE A 123 14.16 -1.15 12.03
CA ILE A 123 14.25 -0.35 10.80
C ILE A 123 14.77 1.04 11.19
N PRO A 124 16.02 1.38 10.86
CA PRO A 124 16.55 2.73 11.01
C PRO A 124 15.64 3.76 10.34
N ARG A 125 15.56 4.99 10.87
CA ARG A 125 14.63 6.00 10.35
C ARG A 125 14.87 6.32 8.87
N GLU A 126 16.12 6.23 8.46
CA GLU A 126 16.60 6.37 7.09
C GLU A 126 16.07 5.28 6.14
N GLU A 127 15.68 4.11 6.64
CA GLU A 127 15.16 2.99 5.86
C GLU A 127 13.63 2.97 5.77
N ILE A 128 12.93 3.72 6.63
CA ILE A 128 11.45 3.81 6.66
C ILE A 128 10.87 4.16 5.29
N PRO A 129 11.37 5.16 4.53
CA PRO A 129 10.79 5.49 3.23
C PRO A 129 10.87 4.33 2.23
N GLY A 130 11.99 3.60 2.21
CA GLY A 130 12.19 2.45 1.34
C GLY A 130 11.27 1.28 1.72
N ALA A 131 11.19 0.97 3.01
CA ALA A 131 10.28 -0.06 3.51
C ALA A 131 8.81 0.32 3.21
N ALA A 132 8.41 1.57 3.46
CA ALA A 132 7.06 2.04 3.18
C ALA A 132 6.73 1.99 1.68
N ALA A 133 7.69 2.28 0.80
CA ALA A 133 7.53 2.12 -0.64
C ALA A 133 7.31 0.64 -1.02
N LEU A 134 8.05 -0.30 -0.42
CA LEU A 134 7.81 -1.74 -0.59
C LEU A 134 6.43 -2.16 -0.09
N GLY A 135 6.03 -1.67 1.10
CA GLY A 135 4.69 -1.87 1.65
C GLY A 135 3.60 -1.36 0.71
N ALA A 136 3.80 -0.19 0.10
CA ALA A 136 2.88 0.37 -0.89
C ALA A 136 2.77 -0.51 -2.13
N VAL A 137 3.91 -0.96 -2.69
CA VAL A 137 3.90 -1.89 -3.83
C VAL A 137 3.15 -3.18 -3.48
N GLY A 138 3.44 -3.79 -2.32
CA GLY A 138 2.77 -5.00 -1.85
C GLY A 138 1.26 -4.82 -1.64
N GLY A 139 0.85 -3.73 -0.99
CA GLY A 139 -0.56 -3.44 -0.77
C GLY A 139 -1.32 -3.15 -2.08
N ALA A 140 -0.68 -2.46 -3.03
CA ALA A 140 -1.23 -2.24 -4.37
C ALA A 140 -1.46 -3.57 -5.10
N LEU A 141 -0.47 -4.47 -5.07
CA LEU A 141 -0.56 -5.80 -5.66
C LEU A 141 -1.69 -6.63 -5.06
N VAL A 142 -1.82 -6.65 -3.74
CA VAL A 142 -2.91 -7.38 -3.07
C VAL A 142 -4.27 -6.79 -3.47
N ALA A 143 -4.41 -5.48 -3.43
CA ALA A 143 -5.67 -4.82 -3.77
C ALA A 143 -6.07 -5.00 -5.24
N SER A 144 -5.10 -5.12 -6.15
CA SER A 144 -5.36 -5.34 -7.57
C SER A 144 -5.68 -6.80 -7.90
N THR A 145 -4.93 -7.73 -7.34
CA THR A 145 -4.99 -9.15 -7.74
C THR A 145 -6.02 -9.97 -6.95
N LEU A 146 -6.28 -9.63 -5.68
CA LEU A 146 -7.16 -10.42 -4.82
C LEU A 146 -8.56 -10.65 -5.42
N PRO A 147 -9.25 -9.65 -5.99
CA PRO A 147 -10.55 -9.88 -6.62
C PRO A 147 -10.50 -10.86 -7.79
N VAL A 148 -9.42 -10.82 -8.60
CA VAL A 148 -9.23 -11.72 -9.76
C VAL A 148 -8.99 -13.15 -9.27
N VAL A 149 -8.17 -13.31 -8.23
CA VAL A 149 -7.91 -14.62 -7.62
C VAL A 149 -9.20 -15.20 -7.03
N LEU A 150 -10.00 -14.40 -6.31
CA LEU A 150 -11.27 -14.82 -5.75
C LEU A 150 -12.28 -15.24 -6.83
N ASP A 151 -12.42 -14.46 -7.91
CA ASP A 151 -13.25 -14.82 -9.05
C ASP A 151 -12.77 -16.12 -9.73
N GLY A 152 -11.46 -16.32 -9.83
CA GLY A 152 -10.86 -17.57 -10.30
C GLY A 152 -11.26 -18.77 -9.44
N ILE A 153 -11.14 -18.65 -8.12
CA ILE A 153 -11.56 -19.67 -7.14
C ILE A 153 -13.06 -19.98 -7.29
N ASP A 154 -13.89 -18.94 -7.41
CA ASP A 154 -15.35 -19.11 -7.55
C ASP A 154 -15.72 -19.84 -8.85
N ARG A 155 -14.96 -19.60 -9.94
CA ARG A 155 -15.19 -20.25 -11.24
C ARG A 155 -14.79 -21.73 -11.28
N VAL A 156 -13.65 -22.08 -10.69
CA VAL A 156 -13.15 -23.47 -10.71
C VAL A 156 -13.62 -24.29 -9.52
N GLY A 157 -14.07 -23.64 -8.46
CA GLY A 157 -14.40 -24.27 -7.19
C GLY A 157 -13.15 -24.51 -6.34
N LEU A 158 -13.31 -24.35 -5.02
CA LEU A 158 -12.21 -24.47 -4.06
C LEU A 158 -11.47 -25.83 -4.12
N PRO A 159 -12.12 -27.00 -4.30
CA PRO A 159 -11.42 -28.28 -4.38
C PRO A 159 -10.46 -28.35 -5.57
N ASP A 160 -10.87 -27.84 -6.73
CA ASP A 160 -10.05 -27.87 -7.95
C ASP A 160 -8.93 -26.82 -7.87
N TYR A 161 -9.21 -25.64 -7.29
CA TYR A 161 -8.19 -24.62 -7.02
C TYR A 161 -7.07 -25.11 -6.08
N LEU A 162 -7.41 -25.95 -5.10
CA LEU A 162 -6.46 -26.53 -4.13
C LEU A 162 -5.89 -27.89 -4.56
N GLY A 163 -6.34 -28.41 -5.70
CA GLY A 163 -5.92 -29.71 -6.22
C GLY A 163 -4.45 -29.72 -6.66
N PRO A 164 -3.81 -30.90 -6.71
CA PRO A 164 -2.48 -31.02 -7.30
C PRO A 164 -2.52 -30.60 -8.79
N ALA A 165 -1.44 -30.01 -9.29
CA ALA A 165 -1.31 -29.74 -10.72
C ALA A 165 -1.44 -31.08 -11.47
N GLY A 166 -2.47 -31.18 -12.33
CA GLY A 166 -2.75 -32.36 -13.14
C GLY A 166 -1.67 -32.67 -14.16
#